data_AF-A0A7W1D9C8-F1
#
_entry.id   AF-A0A7W1D9C8-F1
#
_cell.length_a   1.000
_cell.length_b   1.000
_cell.length_c   1.000
_cell.angle_alpha   90.00
_cell.angle_beta   90.00
_cell.angle_gamma   90.00
#
_symmetry.space_group_name_H-M   'P 1'
#
loop_
_entity.id
_entity.type
_entity.pdbx_description
1 polymer ?
#
loop_
_entity_poly.entity_id
_entity_poly.type
_entity_poly.pdbx_seq_one_letter_code
_entity_poly.pdbx_strand_id
1 'polypeptide(L)'
;MKSVESIGDELNRTLKMVLDSGEASSIEEAQQIFEGYRLQIHIGGDVAFSPTLQAALLTAVNTGRRCFLGGVKVIGKTDVDLQIPWRHCQTLREAILNLQAETSEDLDEKSPQIFIGDTDSKIPVNEFAVRATFDGWRGGVVPMEDNIRLNERQQFTPAGVLVGSLAVSEAFQFVRGRNALAGHRAVGLSLWRPDSEASWLDEKENGPALEILPSRLWLIGLGHLGQACLWTLGFLPYANPSEVLLVLHDFDTLVAANDSTSPLTNKKIVSRKKTRAMADWCEERGFRTSIVERPFAPNLRLRATTRASLCAALTMKTHGQYLRMSALPR
;
A
#
# COMPACT_ATOMS: atom_id res chain seq x y z
N MET A 1 23.98 15.34 23.59
CA MET A 1 24.06 15.26 22.12
C MET A 1 23.38 13.96 21.72
N LYS A 2 22.23 14.00 21.02
CA LYS A 2 21.54 12.78 20.55
C LYS A 2 22.45 12.06 19.55
N SER A 3 22.57 10.73 19.64
CA SER A 3 23.37 9.95 18.68
C SER A 3 22.73 10.02 17.29
N VAL A 4 23.53 9.93 16.22
CA VAL A 4 23.06 9.91 14.83
C VAL A 4 22.03 8.78 14.60
N GLU A 5 22.18 7.65 15.29
CA GLU A 5 21.22 6.54 15.29
C GLU A 5 19.86 6.94 15.89
N SER A 6 19.83 7.68 17.00
CA SER A 6 18.58 8.14 17.62
C SER A 6 17.80 9.13 16.74
N ILE A 7 18.50 9.92 15.91
CA ILE A 7 17.85 10.80 14.93
C ILE A 7 17.21 9.98 13.81
N GLY A 8 17.86 8.90 13.37
CA GLY A 8 17.33 8.01 12.33
C GLY A 8 16.08 7.22 12.74
N ASP A 9 15.90 6.96 14.03
CA ASP A 9 14.74 6.24 14.58
C ASP A 9 13.55 7.15 14.89
N GLU A 10 13.80 8.44 15.12
CA GLU A 10 12.75 9.45 15.37
C GLU A 10 12.26 10.13 14.07
N LEU A 11 13.16 10.42 13.13
CA LEU A 11 12.86 11.27 11.98
C LEU A 11 12.04 10.53 10.92
N ASN A 12 11.00 11.18 10.40
CA ASN A 12 10.25 10.72 9.23
C ASN A 12 11.21 10.53 8.04
N ARG A 13 11.16 9.36 7.40
CA ARG A 13 12.09 8.99 6.32
C ARG A 13 11.94 9.88 5.09
N THR A 14 10.77 10.46 4.84
CA THR A 14 10.58 11.42 3.74
C THR A 14 11.22 12.78 4.05
N LEU A 15 11.23 13.20 5.32
CA LEU A 15 11.99 14.38 5.76
C LEU A 15 13.50 14.13 5.65
N LYS A 16 13.95 12.95 6.06
CA LYS A 16 15.35 12.55 5.88
C LYS A 16 15.77 12.60 4.41
N MET A 17 14.90 12.14 3.50
CA MET A 17 15.17 12.17 2.07
C MET A 17 15.44 13.58 1.53
N VAL A 18 14.66 14.59 1.93
CA VAL A 18 14.90 15.98 1.46
C VAL A 18 16.16 16.59 2.02
N LEU A 19 16.47 16.31 3.29
CA LEU A 19 17.72 16.72 3.93
C LEU A 19 18.93 16.11 3.23
N ASP A 20 18.91 14.79 3.00
CA ASP A 20 20.00 14.08 2.32
C ASP A 20 20.17 14.54 0.87
N SER A 21 19.09 15.00 0.22
CA SER A 21 19.10 15.48 -1.16
C SER A 21 19.46 16.97 -1.32
N GLY A 22 19.61 17.70 -0.21
CA GLY A 22 19.89 19.14 -0.20
C GLY A 22 18.70 20.05 -0.53
N GLU A 23 17.48 19.53 -0.58
CA GLU A 23 16.26 20.32 -0.83
C GLU A 23 15.77 21.11 0.37
N ALA A 24 16.12 20.64 1.56
CA ALA A 24 15.89 21.35 2.80
C ALA A 24 17.23 21.53 3.50
N SER A 25 17.47 22.74 3.99
CA SER A 25 18.65 23.11 4.78
C SER A 25 18.48 22.80 6.28
N SER A 26 17.24 22.58 6.73
CA SER A 26 16.91 22.23 8.12
C SER A 26 15.72 21.26 8.23
N ILE A 27 15.55 20.67 9.43
CA ILE A 27 14.40 19.79 9.72
C ILE A 27 13.09 20.59 9.65
N GLU A 28 13.11 21.83 10.10
CA GLU A 28 11.96 22.74 10.08
C GLU A 28 11.54 23.08 8.65
N GLU A 29 12.49 23.37 7.78
CA GLU A 29 12.23 23.60 6.35
C GLU A 29 11.69 22.33 5.68
N ALA A 30 12.28 21.17 5.98
CA ALA A 30 11.78 19.88 5.50
C ALA A 30 10.32 19.65 5.94
N GLN A 31 10.00 19.96 7.19
CA GLN A 31 8.65 19.80 7.70
C GLN A 31 7.66 20.75 6.99
N GLN A 32 8.02 22.02 6.81
CA GLN A 32 7.20 23.00 6.09
C GLN A 32 6.92 22.56 4.64
N ILE A 33 7.92 22.03 3.94
CA ILE A 33 7.75 21.49 2.58
C ILE A 33 6.67 20.40 2.57
N PHE A 34 6.76 19.44 3.48
CA PHE A 34 5.84 18.30 3.51
C PHE A 34 4.45 18.65 4.06
N GLU A 35 4.34 19.64 4.95
CA GLU A 35 3.07 20.22 5.38
C GLU A 35 2.36 20.97 4.25
N GLY A 36 3.12 21.45 3.25
CA GLY A 36 2.59 21.98 2.00
C GLY A 36 2.03 20.90 1.06
N TYR A 37 2.51 19.65 1.16
CA TYR A 37 2.02 18.56 0.32
C TYR A 37 0.65 18.06 0.79
N ARG A 38 -0.35 18.26 -0.07
CA ARG A 38 -1.74 17.82 0.10
C ARG A 38 -2.14 16.91 -1.06
N LEU A 39 -3.14 16.05 -0.84
CA LEU A 39 -3.65 15.15 -1.86
C LEU A 39 -5.18 15.12 -1.85
N GLN A 40 -5.79 15.10 -3.03
CA GLN A 40 -7.23 14.87 -3.19
C GLN A 40 -7.50 13.57 -3.92
N ILE A 41 -8.46 12.81 -3.41
CA ILE A 41 -8.92 11.57 -4.01
C ILE A 41 -10.41 11.70 -4.30
N HIS A 42 -10.77 11.75 -5.58
CA HIS A 42 -12.16 11.76 -6.04
C HIS A 42 -12.64 10.32 -6.25
N ILE A 43 -13.79 9.98 -5.68
CA ILE A 43 -14.37 8.65 -5.76
C ILE A 43 -15.70 8.66 -6.52
N GLY A 44 -15.88 7.68 -7.41
CA GLY A 44 -17.12 7.42 -8.12
C GLY A 44 -18.16 6.70 -7.26
N GLY A 45 -19.42 6.68 -7.73
CA GLY A 45 -20.51 5.99 -7.03
C GLY A 45 -20.38 4.46 -7.05
N ASP A 46 -19.69 3.92 -8.05
CA ASP A 46 -19.35 2.50 -8.21
C ASP A 46 -18.42 1.95 -7.12
N VAL A 47 -17.65 2.82 -6.45
CA VAL A 47 -16.82 2.46 -5.28
C VAL A 47 -17.66 1.85 -4.15
N ALA A 48 -18.95 2.16 -4.07
CA ALA A 48 -19.86 1.55 -3.09
C ALA A 48 -20.00 0.03 -3.25
N PHE A 49 -19.78 -0.50 -4.45
CA PHE A 49 -20.05 -1.91 -4.81
C PHE A 49 -18.81 -2.66 -5.30
N SER A 50 -17.64 -2.00 -5.36
CA SER A 50 -16.40 -2.63 -5.81
C SER A 50 -15.40 -2.78 -4.65
N PRO A 51 -15.13 -4.01 -4.17
CA PRO A 51 -14.07 -4.24 -3.20
C PRO A 51 -12.69 -3.84 -3.74
N THR A 52 -12.47 -3.94 -5.05
CA THR A 52 -11.19 -3.56 -5.68
C THR A 52 -10.98 -2.05 -5.66
N LEU A 53 -12.01 -1.25 -5.97
CA LEU A 53 -11.93 0.21 -5.88
C LEU A 53 -11.80 0.67 -4.42
N GLN A 54 -12.47 0.02 -3.46
CA GLN A 54 -12.27 0.31 -2.05
C GLN A 54 -10.85 -0.02 -1.58
N ALA A 55 -10.27 -1.14 -2.04
CA ALA A 55 -8.88 -1.48 -1.75
C ALA A 55 -7.90 -0.45 -2.35
N ALA A 56 -8.20 0.07 -3.55
CA ALA A 56 -7.44 1.18 -4.15
C ALA A 56 -7.52 2.45 -3.32
N LEU A 57 -8.73 2.87 -2.93
CA LEU A 57 -8.95 4.05 -2.10
C LEU A 57 -8.24 3.95 -0.75
N LEU A 58 -8.47 2.87 0.00
CA LEU A 58 -7.87 2.72 1.33
C LEU A 58 -6.35 2.58 1.23
N THR A 59 -5.82 1.96 0.17
CA THR A 59 -4.37 1.94 -0.07
C THR A 59 -3.85 3.34 -0.34
N ALA A 60 -4.48 4.09 -1.25
CA ALA A 60 -4.08 5.45 -1.58
C ALA A 60 -4.14 6.39 -0.37
N VAL A 61 -5.19 6.28 0.45
CA VAL A 61 -5.30 7.01 1.72
C VAL A 61 -4.17 6.63 2.67
N ASN A 62 -3.96 5.33 2.89
CA ASN A 62 -2.95 4.84 3.83
C ASN A 62 -1.54 5.27 3.38
N THR A 63 -1.18 5.09 2.12
CA THR A 63 0.14 5.51 1.63
C THR A 63 0.26 7.02 1.53
N GLY A 64 -0.80 7.72 1.12
CA GLY A 64 -0.83 9.17 0.96
C GLY A 64 -0.61 9.92 2.27
N ARG A 65 -1.28 9.53 3.36
CA ARG A 65 -1.16 10.21 4.66
C ARG A 65 0.25 10.16 5.26
N ARG A 66 1.14 9.33 4.71
CA ARG A 66 2.54 9.20 5.13
C ARG A 66 3.49 10.14 4.42
N CYS A 67 3.13 10.61 3.22
CA CYS A 67 3.97 11.47 2.39
C CYS A 67 3.34 12.84 2.05
N PHE A 68 2.04 13.02 2.25
CA PHE A 68 1.31 14.28 2.14
C PHE A 68 0.93 14.76 3.54
N LEU A 69 1.85 15.43 4.26
CA LEU A 69 1.64 15.81 5.66
C LEU A 69 0.68 16.99 5.81
N GLY A 70 0.37 17.70 4.73
CA GLY A 70 -0.73 18.68 4.67
C GLY A 70 -2.13 18.05 4.65
N GLY A 71 -2.21 16.71 4.51
CA GLY A 71 -3.44 15.95 4.61
C GLY A 71 -3.88 15.31 3.29
N VAL A 72 -4.70 14.26 3.43
CA VAL A 72 -5.38 13.58 2.33
C VAL A 72 -6.88 13.80 2.47
N LYS A 73 -7.51 14.38 1.45
CA LYS A 73 -8.95 14.60 1.38
C LYS A 73 -9.60 13.64 0.38
N VAL A 74 -10.68 12.98 0.81
CA VAL A 74 -11.51 12.12 -0.04
C VAL A 74 -12.82 12.83 -0.36
N ILE A 75 -13.14 12.93 -1.65
CA ILE A 75 -14.29 13.67 -2.18
C ILE A 75 -15.21 12.72 -2.93
N GLY A 76 -16.47 12.66 -2.52
CA GLY A 76 -17.50 11.78 -3.07
C GLY A 76 -18.32 11.07 -1.99
N LYS A 77 -19.19 10.14 -2.40
CA LYS A 77 -20.10 9.44 -1.49
C LYS A 77 -19.35 8.39 -0.66
N THR A 78 -19.06 8.72 0.60
CA THR A 78 -18.32 7.84 1.53
C THR A 78 -19.20 7.12 2.54
N ASP A 79 -20.45 7.55 2.71
CA ASP A 79 -21.44 6.88 3.57
C ASP A 79 -22.09 5.70 2.81
N VAL A 80 -21.27 4.67 2.62
CA VAL A 80 -21.58 3.43 1.91
C VAL A 80 -20.95 2.25 2.63
N ASP A 81 -21.51 1.06 2.43
CA ASP A 81 -21.03 -0.16 3.06
C ASP A 81 -19.59 -0.48 2.66
N LEU A 82 -18.81 -0.93 3.64
CA LEU A 82 -17.46 -1.43 3.41
C LEU A 82 -17.52 -2.85 2.84
N GLN A 83 -16.95 -3.03 1.65
CA GLN A 83 -16.94 -4.29 0.89
C GLN A 83 -15.70 -5.17 1.18
N ILE A 84 -14.78 -4.68 2.01
CA ILE A 84 -13.49 -5.32 2.32
C ILE A 84 -13.32 -5.53 3.82
N PRO A 85 -12.60 -6.58 4.26
CA PRO A 85 -12.43 -6.88 5.68
C PRO A 85 -11.72 -5.75 6.44
N TRP A 86 -12.41 -5.17 7.41
CA TRP A 86 -11.83 -4.16 8.30
C TRP A 86 -12.49 -4.24 9.67
N ARG A 87 -11.70 -4.48 10.71
CA ARG A 87 -12.26 -4.58 12.06
C ARG A 87 -12.73 -3.21 12.54
N HIS A 88 -13.90 -3.16 13.15
CA HIS A 88 -14.48 -1.96 13.75
C HIS A 88 -14.89 -0.85 12.77
N CYS A 89 -14.94 -1.14 11.46
CA CYS A 89 -15.52 -0.24 10.46
C CYS A 89 -16.59 -1.00 9.68
N GLN A 90 -17.77 -0.40 9.57
CA GLN A 90 -18.89 -0.88 8.77
C GLN A 90 -19.04 -0.07 7.49
N THR A 91 -18.65 1.21 7.52
CA THR A 91 -18.74 2.10 6.36
C THR A 91 -17.37 2.46 5.78
N LEU A 92 -17.35 2.85 4.51
CA LEU A 92 -16.15 3.34 3.85
C LEU A 92 -15.62 4.62 4.52
N ARG A 93 -16.52 5.52 4.94
CA ARG A 93 -16.20 6.72 5.74
C ARG A 93 -15.43 6.38 7.01
N GLU A 94 -15.89 5.39 7.79
CA GLU A 94 -15.21 4.97 9.02
C GLU A 94 -13.79 4.47 8.74
N ALA A 95 -13.62 3.68 7.67
CA ALA A 95 -12.29 3.18 7.29
C ALA A 95 -11.34 4.30 6.84
N ILE A 96 -11.84 5.31 6.11
CA ILE A 96 -11.05 6.50 5.71
C ILE A 96 -10.59 7.28 6.96
N LEU A 97 -11.50 7.53 7.90
CA LEU A 97 -11.19 8.23 9.15
C LEU A 97 -10.23 7.42 10.04
N ASN A 98 -10.39 6.10 10.09
CA ASN A 98 -9.48 5.20 10.80
C ASN A 98 -8.03 5.32 10.29
N LEU A 99 -7.87 5.59 8.99
CA LEU A 99 -6.59 5.83 8.34
C LEU A 99 -6.09 7.28 8.42
N GLN A 100 -6.81 8.16 9.12
CA GLN A 100 -6.45 9.57 9.35
C GLN A 100 -6.56 10.47 8.11
N ALA A 101 -7.40 10.11 7.13
CA ALA A 101 -7.79 11.03 6.07
C ALA A 101 -9.11 11.72 6.40
N GLU A 102 -9.34 12.83 5.71
CA GLU A 102 -10.55 13.63 5.83
C GLU A 102 -11.51 13.32 4.68
N THR A 103 -12.80 13.46 4.94
CA THR A 103 -13.85 13.43 3.92
C THR A 103 -14.38 14.85 3.74
N SER A 104 -14.46 15.36 2.52
CA SER A 104 -14.96 16.71 2.26
C SER A 104 -15.71 16.78 0.93
N GLU A 105 -16.52 17.83 0.78
CA GLU A 105 -17.08 18.25 -0.51
C GLU A 105 -16.27 19.41 -1.13
N ASP A 106 -15.36 20.01 -0.37
CA ASP A 106 -14.56 21.16 -0.79
C ASP A 106 -13.45 20.75 -1.75
N LEU A 107 -13.45 21.38 -2.93
CA LEU A 107 -12.40 21.25 -3.93
C LEU A 107 -11.21 22.15 -3.57
N ASP A 108 -10.01 21.64 -3.76
CA ASP A 108 -8.75 22.37 -3.69
C ASP A 108 -8.09 22.41 -5.07
N GLU A 109 -8.10 23.56 -5.72
CA GLU A 109 -7.60 23.74 -7.09
C GLU A 109 -6.07 23.53 -7.22
N LYS A 110 -5.33 23.46 -6.10
CA LYS A 110 -3.86 23.36 -6.09
C LYS A 110 -3.35 21.97 -5.75
N SER A 111 -4.19 21.11 -5.18
CA SER A 111 -3.78 19.78 -4.75
C SER A 111 -3.81 18.79 -5.92
N PRO A 112 -2.80 17.90 -6.07
CA PRO A 112 -2.87 16.79 -7.03
C PRO A 112 -4.13 15.94 -6.80
N GLN A 113 -4.73 15.48 -7.91
CA GLN A 113 -5.96 14.71 -7.91
C GLN A 113 -5.73 13.26 -8.35
N ILE A 114 -6.32 12.32 -7.60
CA ILE A 114 -6.44 10.92 -7.98
C ILE A 114 -7.93 10.59 -8.14
N PHE A 115 -8.32 10.02 -9.27
CA PHE A 115 -9.68 9.61 -9.58
C PHE A 115 -9.79 8.09 -9.48
N ILE A 116 -10.76 7.61 -8.70
CA ILE A 116 -11.03 6.18 -8.47
C ILE A 116 -12.51 5.91 -8.80
N GLY A 117 -12.75 5.09 -9.82
CA GLY A 117 -14.10 4.73 -10.27
C GLY A 117 -14.76 5.74 -11.21
N ASP A 118 -16.09 5.67 -11.29
CA ASP A 118 -16.99 6.50 -12.10
C ASP A 118 -17.24 7.87 -11.45
N THR A 119 -16.25 8.75 -11.53
CA THR A 119 -16.33 10.13 -11.04
C THR A 119 -17.07 11.05 -12.01
N ASP A 120 -17.76 12.08 -11.50
CA ASP A 120 -18.44 13.08 -12.34
C ASP A 120 -17.44 13.79 -13.28
N SER A 121 -17.72 13.76 -14.59
CA SER A 121 -16.91 14.42 -15.62
C SER A 121 -16.83 15.94 -15.47
N LYS A 122 -17.68 16.54 -14.63
CA LYS A 122 -17.70 17.98 -14.35
C LYS A 122 -16.69 18.42 -13.30
N ILE A 123 -16.05 17.48 -12.59
CA ILE A 123 -15.01 17.82 -11.61
C ILE A 123 -13.85 18.49 -12.36
N PRO A 124 -13.47 19.73 -12.01
CA PRO A 124 -12.32 20.39 -12.62
C PRO A 124 -11.05 19.57 -12.41
N VAL A 125 -10.27 19.46 -13.49
CA VAL A 125 -8.97 18.80 -13.49
C VAL A 125 -7.88 19.83 -13.18
N ASN A 126 -7.12 19.59 -12.11
CA ASN A 126 -5.96 20.37 -11.71
C ASN A 126 -4.74 20.04 -12.58
N GLU A 127 -3.63 20.74 -12.34
CA GLU A 127 -2.35 20.52 -13.05
C GLU A 127 -1.91 19.05 -13.04
N PHE A 128 -2.08 18.37 -11.91
CA PHE A 128 -1.91 16.92 -11.80
C PHE A 128 -3.25 16.24 -11.57
N ALA A 129 -3.59 15.33 -12.47
CA ALA A 129 -4.75 14.47 -12.35
C ALA A 129 -4.55 13.12 -13.03
N VAL A 130 -4.73 12.06 -12.25
CA VAL A 130 -4.60 10.69 -12.75
C VAL A 130 -5.80 9.83 -12.38
N ARG A 131 -6.13 8.86 -13.23
CA ARG A 131 -7.14 7.83 -12.98
C ARG A 131 -6.47 6.52 -12.62
N ALA A 132 -6.90 5.91 -11.52
CA ALA A 132 -6.62 4.52 -11.23
C ALA A 132 -7.62 3.61 -11.97
N THR A 133 -7.13 2.57 -12.64
CA THR A 133 -7.97 1.63 -13.40
C THR A 133 -7.42 0.21 -13.33
N PHE A 134 -8.30 -0.80 -13.34
CA PHE A 134 -7.92 -2.22 -13.19
C PHE A 134 -8.79 -3.12 -14.07
N ASP A 135 -8.37 -4.35 -14.33
CA ASP A 135 -9.24 -5.42 -14.79
C ASP A 135 -8.58 -6.75 -14.46
N GLY A 136 -9.13 -7.44 -13.46
CA GLY A 136 -8.57 -8.68 -12.93
C GLY A 136 -7.16 -8.45 -12.39
N TRP A 137 -6.19 -9.17 -12.95
CA TRP A 137 -4.79 -9.12 -12.50
C TRP A 137 -4.04 -7.89 -12.97
N ARG A 138 -4.64 -7.09 -13.85
CA ARG A 138 -4.00 -5.92 -14.45
C ARG A 138 -4.46 -4.66 -13.75
N GLY A 139 -3.58 -3.69 -13.64
CA GLY A 139 -3.95 -2.37 -13.18
C GLY A 139 -2.87 -1.34 -13.45
N GLY A 140 -3.32 -0.10 -13.58
CA GLY A 140 -2.44 1.03 -13.77
C GLY A 140 -3.08 2.36 -13.41
N VAL A 141 -2.28 3.39 -13.64
CA VAL A 141 -2.58 4.79 -13.41
C VAL A 141 -2.30 5.52 -14.72
N VAL A 142 -3.28 6.30 -15.16
CA VAL A 142 -3.20 7.02 -16.43
C VAL A 142 -3.49 8.50 -16.23
N PRO A 143 -2.88 9.40 -17.01
CA PRO A 143 -3.27 10.80 -17.04
C PRO A 143 -4.77 10.93 -17.34
N MET A 144 -5.46 11.83 -16.66
CA MET A 144 -6.91 12.04 -16.89
C MET A 144 -7.22 12.48 -18.33
N GLU A 145 -6.30 13.17 -18.99
CA GLU A 145 -6.42 13.66 -20.37
C GLU A 145 -6.39 12.56 -21.43
N ASP A 146 -5.69 11.44 -21.16
CA ASP A 146 -5.56 10.33 -22.12
C ASP A 146 -6.86 9.54 -22.30
N ASN A 147 -7.80 9.69 -21.35
CA ASN A 147 -9.11 9.01 -21.33
C ASN A 147 -9.02 7.49 -21.52
N ILE A 148 -7.91 6.89 -21.08
CA ILE A 148 -7.71 5.44 -21.06
C ILE A 148 -8.40 4.89 -19.81
N ARG A 149 -9.15 3.80 -19.97
CA ARG A 149 -9.68 3.04 -18.84
C ARG A 149 -9.78 1.58 -19.23
N LEU A 150 -9.36 0.70 -18.33
CA LEU A 150 -9.62 -0.73 -18.50
C LEU A 150 -11.12 -1.01 -18.31
N ASN A 151 -11.56 -2.17 -18.77
CA ASN A 151 -12.97 -2.53 -18.72
C ASN A 151 -13.51 -2.77 -17.29
N GLU A 152 -12.63 -2.94 -16.29
CA GLU A 152 -12.99 -3.07 -14.86
C GLU A 152 -14.02 -4.18 -14.56
N ARG A 153 -13.98 -5.27 -15.34
CA ARG A 153 -14.98 -6.36 -15.28
C ARG A 153 -14.70 -7.34 -14.15
N GLN A 154 -13.42 -7.64 -13.92
CA GLN A 154 -13.01 -8.67 -12.96
C GLN A 154 -12.46 -8.04 -11.69
N GLN A 155 -13.13 -8.29 -10.56
CA GLN A 155 -12.68 -7.84 -9.24
C GLN A 155 -11.44 -8.62 -8.79
N PHE A 156 -10.45 -7.90 -8.28
CA PHE A 156 -9.24 -8.47 -7.68
C PHE A 156 -8.57 -7.44 -6.77
N THR A 157 -8.79 -7.55 -5.46
CA THR A 157 -8.34 -6.54 -4.48
C THR A 157 -6.83 -6.24 -4.49
N PRO A 158 -5.90 -7.19 -4.81
CA PRO A 158 -4.49 -6.85 -4.99
C PRO A 158 -4.22 -5.88 -6.15
N ALA A 159 -5.01 -5.92 -7.24
CA ALA A 159 -4.92 -4.90 -8.28
C ALA A 159 -5.36 -3.53 -7.76
N GLY A 160 -6.34 -3.48 -6.85
CA GLY A 160 -6.69 -2.27 -6.10
C GLY A 160 -5.50 -1.72 -5.31
N VAL A 161 -4.83 -2.57 -4.53
CA VAL A 161 -3.61 -2.18 -3.79
C VAL A 161 -2.52 -1.63 -4.74
N LEU A 162 -2.30 -2.31 -5.87
CA LEU A 162 -1.36 -1.85 -6.90
C LEU A 162 -1.71 -0.44 -7.38
N VAL A 163 -2.94 -0.22 -7.88
CA VAL A 163 -3.30 1.07 -8.50
C VAL A 163 -3.39 2.21 -7.49
N GLY A 164 -3.84 1.94 -6.26
CA GLY A 164 -3.86 2.94 -5.20
C GLY A 164 -2.44 3.38 -4.80
N SER A 165 -1.51 2.43 -4.70
CA SER A 165 -0.11 2.75 -4.38
C SER A 165 0.63 3.44 -5.54
N LEU A 166 0.40 3.01 -6.79
CA LEU A 166 0.93 3.68 -7.98
C LEU A 166 0.43 5.12 -8.10
N ALA A 167 -0.85 5.37 -7.81
CA ALA A 167 -1.43 6.70 -7.97
C ALA A 167 -0.81 7.69 -6.99
N VAL A 168 -0.62 7.27 -5.73
CA VAL A 168 0.09 8.06 -4.73
C VAL A 168 1.57 8.23 -5.09
N SER A 169 2.20 7.21 -5.69
CA SER A 169 3.59 7.32 -6.12
C SER A 169 3.78 8.36 -7.24
N GLU A 170 2.88 8.41 -8.23
CA GLU A 170 2.90 9.42 -9.28
C GLU A 170 2.61 10.82 -8.72
N ALA A 171 1.58 10.95 -7.87
CA ALA A 171 1.26 12.22 -7.21
C ALA A 171 2.43 12.73 -6.36
N PHE A 172 3.09 11.84 -5.62
CA PHE A 172 4.23 12.20 -4.80
C PHE A 172 5.41 12.64 -5.68
N GLN A 173 5.71 11.92 -6.76
CA GLN A 173 6.79 12.32 -7.68
C GLN A 173 6.51 13.67 -8.35
N PHE A 174 5.24 13.96 -8.67
CA PHE A 174 4.81 15.24 -9.22
C PHE A 174 5.07 16.40 -8.25
N VAL A 175 4.55 16.34 -7.02
CA VAL A 175 4.73 17.45 -6.05
C VAL A 175 6.19 17.67 -5.65
N ARG A 176 7.03 16.65 -5.81
CA ARG A 176 8.48 16.72 -5.60
C ARG A 176 9.21 17.43 -6.75
N GLY A 177 8.59 17.58 -7.92
CA GLY A 177 9.15 18.29 -9.09
C GLY A 177 10.38 17.65 -9.74
N ARG A 178 10.75 16.42 -9.34
CA ARG A 178 11.97 15.74 -9.83
C ARG A 178 11.76 14.78 -10.99
N ASN A 179 10.52 14.43 -11.29
CA ASN A 179 10.17 13.57 -12.41
C ASN A 179 9.13 14.27 -13.29
N ALA A 180 9.59 14.86 -14.39
CA ALA A 180 8.72 15.58 -15.33
C ALA A 180 7.69 14.67 -16.04
N LEU A 181 7.87 13.34 -15.99
CA LEU A 181 6.90 12.40 -16.55
C LEU A 181 5.83 11.96 -15.56
N ALA A 182 5.95 12.33 -14.27
CA ALA A 182 5.01 11.89 -13.25
C ALA A 182 3.61 12.45 -13.53
N GLY A 183 2.62 11.58 -13.67
CA GLY A 183 1.25 11.97 -14.03
C GLY A 183 1.00 12.30 -15.50
N HIS A 184 2.05 12.25 -16.35
CA HIS A 184 1.97 12.55 -17.79
C HIS A 184 2.22 11.30 -18.65
N ARG A 185 2.19 10.11 -18.05
CA ARG A 185 2.28 8.83 -18.76
C ARG A 185 1.46 7.77 -18.07
N ALA A 186 0.99 6.81 -18.86
CA ALA A 186 0.40 5.58 -18.35
C ALA A 186 1.48 4.71 -17.67
N VAL A 187 1.21 4.27 -16.44
CA VAL A 187 2.05 3.35 -15.68
C VAL A 187 1.20 2.23 -15.09
N GLY A 188 1.67 0.99 -15.14
CA GLY A 188 0.89 -0.13 -14.62
C GLY A 188 1.63 -1.45 -14.76
N LEU A 189 1.02 -2.50 -14.23
CA LEU A 189 1.57 -3.85 -14.18
C LEU A 189 0.46 -4.89 -14.36
N SER A 190 0.80 -6.04 -14.95
CA SER A 190 0.05 -7.26 -14.73
C SER A 190 0.64 -7.98 -13.51
N LEU A 191 -0.18 -8.21 -12.48
CA LEU A 191 0.22 -9.00 -11.32
C LEU A 191 0.39 -10.49 -11.66
N TRP A 192 -0.16 -10.94 -12.80
CA TRP A 192 0.00 -12.30 -13.30
C TRP A 192 1.30 -12.46 -14.09
N ARG A 193 1.62 -11.46 -14.92
CA ARG A 193 2.85 -11.37 -15.73
C ARG A 193 3.56 -10.05 -15.41
N PRO A 194 4.31 -9.97 -14.30
CA PRO A 194 4.94 -8.72 -13.86
C PRO A 194 6.24 -8.39 -14.61
N ASP A 195 6.64 -9.22 -15.57
CA ASP A 195 7.81 -9.00 -16.41
C ASP A 195 7.62 -7.83 -17.40
N SER A 196 8.72 -7.22 -17.81
CA SER A 196 8.72 -6.03 -18.67
C SER A 196 8.21 -6.27 -20.09
N GLU A 197 8.04 -7.53 -20.50
CA GLU A 197 7.52 -7.88 -21.83
C GLU A 197 5.99 -7.83 -21.88
N ALA A 198 5.31 -7.94 -20.73
CA ALA A 198 3.86 -7.93 -20.64
C ALA A 198 3.32 -6.49 -20.55
N SER A 199 2.36 -6.17 -21.43
CA SER A 199 1.63 -4.91 -21.36
C SER A 199 0.37 -5.08 -20.51
N TRP A 200 0.28 -4.33 -19.41
CA TRP A 200 -0.92 -4.32 -18.55
C TRP A 200 -2.18 -3.78 -19.27
N LEU A 201 -2.02 -3.16 -20.44
CA LEU A 201 -3.13 -2.74 -21.31
C LEU A 201 -3.66 -3.89 -22.19
N ASP A 202 -2.87 -4.93 -22.45
CA ASP A 202 -3.30 -6.08 -23.27
C ASP A 202 -4.19 -7.02 -22.45
N GLU A 203 -5.36 -7.38 -22.98
CA GLU A 203 -6.32 -8.30 -22.33
C GLU A 203 -5.75 -9.70 -22.13
N LYS A 204 -4.78 -10.12 -22.97
CA LYS A 204 -4.11 -11.43 -22.84
C LYS A 204 -3.28 -11.55 -21.56
N GLU A 205 -2.88 -10.42 -20.99
CA GLU A 205 -2.10 -10.38 -19.74
C GLU A 205 -2.98 -10.45 -18.50
N ASN A 206 -4.30 -10.65 -18.67
CA ASN A 206 -5.17 -10.94 -17.54
C ASN A 206 -4.94 -12.37 -17.04
N GLY A 207 -4.80 -12.52 -15.74
CA GLY A 207 -4.61 -13.82 -15.11
C GLY A 207 -5.91 -14.62 -15.00
N PRO A 208 -5.82 -15.87 -14.53
CA PRO A 208 -6.98 -16.75 -14.39
C PRO A 208 -7.97 -16.24 -13.33
N ALA A 209 -9.17 -16.84 -13.27
CA ALA A 209 -10.07 -16.62 -12.15
C ALA A 209 -9.38 -16.98 -10.82
N LEU A 210 -9.63 -16.20 -9.78
CA LEU A 210 -9.04 -16.44 -8.46
C LEU A 210 -9.79 -17.57 -7.75
N GLU A 211 -9.27 -18.79 -7.87
CA GLU A 211 -9.89 -19.98 -7.27
C GLU A 211 -9.27 -20.38 -5.92
N ILE A 212 -7.99 -20.04 -5.71
CA ILE A 212 -7.22 -20.52 -4.56
C ILE A 212 -6.52 -19.35 -3.88
N LEU A 213 -6.76 -19.21 -2.58
CA LEU A 213 -6.08 -18.26 -1.72
C LEU A 213 -5.05 -18.95 -0.82
N PRO A 214 -3.94 -18.29 -0.48
CA PRO A 214 -2.95 -18.86 0.41
C PRO A 214 -3.48 -18.94 1.84
N SER A 215 -3.53 -20.14 2.43
CA SER A 215 -4.03 -20.35 3.80
C SER A 215 -2.95 -20.66 4.83
N ARG A 216 -1.70 -20.91 4.42
CA ARG A 216 -0.58 -21.19 5.35
C ARG A 216 0.72 -20.60 4.83
N LEU A 217 1.09 -19.43 5.36
CA LEU A 217 2.24 -18.67 4.91
C LEU A 217 3.24 -18.46 6.05
N TRP A 218 4.53 -18.46 5.71
CA TRP A 218 5.58 -17.96 6.58
C TRP A 218 6.17 -16.67 6.01
N LEU A 219 5.93 -15.55 6.69
CA LEU A 219 6.48 -14.24 6.36
C LEU A 219 7.76 -14.02 7.17
N ILE A 220 8.89 -13.93 6.46
CA ILE A 220 10.22 -13.68 7.02
C ILE A 220 10.61 -12.25 6.70
N GLY A 221 10.76 -11.41 7.74
CA GLY A 221 10.92 -9.98 7.62
C GLY A 221 9.58 -9.24 7.63
N LEU A 222 9.42 -8.32 8.57
CA LEU A 222 8.23 -7.49 8.81
C LEU A 222 8.56 -5.99 8.76
N GLY A 223 9.60 -5.65 7.97
CA GLY A 223 9.82 -4.28 7.51
C GLY A 223 8.72 -3.80 6.55
N HIS A 224 8.97 -2.72 5.82
CA HIS A 224 7.96 -2.12 4.94
C HIS A 224 7.38 -3.11 3.90
N LEU A 225 8.21 -3.96 3.28
CA LEU A 225 7.75 -4.98 2.32
C LEU A 225 6.89 -6.07 2.98
N GLY A 226 7.31 -6.59 4.14
CA GLY A 226 6.53 -7.61 4.86
C GLY A 226 5.17 -7.07 5.31
N GLN A 227 5.12 -5.81 5.73
CA GLN A 227 3.88 -5.12 6.06
C GLN A 227 3.01 -4.84 4.82
N ALA A 228 3.61 -4.51 3.67
CA ALA A 228 2.86 -4.37 2.41
C ALA A 228 2.25 -5.71 1.95
N CYS A 229 2.97 -6.82 2.17
CA CYS A 229 2.44 -8.16 1.93
C CYS A 229 1.23 -8.44 2.84
N LEU A 230 1.36 -8.16 4.14
CA LEU A 230 0.24 -8.31 5.09
C LEU A 230 -0.95 -7.43 4.73
N TRP A 231 -0.73 -6.16 4.39
CA TRP A 231 -1.76 -5.23 3.93
C TRP A 231 -2.53 -5.81 2.73
N THR A 232 -1.81 -6.35 1.74
CA THR A 232 -2.41 -6.98 0.56
C THR A 232 -3.19 -8.24 0.91
N LEU A 233 -2.63 -9.11 1.76
CA LEU A 233 -3.32 -10.32 2.25
C LEU A 233 -4.61 -9.97 3.00
N GLY A 234 -4.62 -8.86 3.74
CA GLY A 234 -5.78 -8.41 4.50
C GLY A 234 -6.99 -8.03 3.66
N PHE A 235 -6.82 -7.76 2.35
CA PHE A 235 -7.92 -7.49 1.44
C PHE A 235 -8.38 -8.68 0.62
N LEU A 236 -7.71 -9.83 0.72
CA LEU A 236 -8.14 -11.01 -0.02
C LEU A 236 -9.48 -11.55 0.51
N PRO A 237 -10.38 -12.01 -0.37
CA PRO A 237 -11.72 -12.44 -0.01
C PRO A 237 -11.71 -13.87 0.58
N TYR A 238 -11.06 -14.04 1.73
CA TYR A 238 -11.05 -15.33 2.43
C TYR A 238 -12.46 -15.70 2.91
N ALA A 239 -12.99 -16.82 2.42
CA ALA A 239 -14.28 -17.35 2.86
C ALA A 239 -14.31 -17.64 4.37
N ASN A 240 -13.20 -18.18 4.91
CA ASN A 240 -13.02 -18.41 6.33
C ASN A 240 -11.62 -17.91 6.77
N PRO A 241 -11.51 -16.66 7.25
CA PRO A 241 -10.23 -16.10 7.71
C PRO A 241 -9.55 -16.92 8.81
N SER A 242 -10.33 -17.64 9.64
CA SER A 242 -9.78 -18.46 10.74
C SER A 242 -8.97 -19.67 10.29
N GLU A 243 -9.07 -20.06 9.01
CA GLU A 243 -8.26 -21.11 8.39
C GLU A 243 -6.89 -20.62 7.91
N VAL A 244 -6.69 -19.30 7.86
CA VAL A 244 -5.43 -18.68 7.45
C VAL A 244 -4.47 -18.67 8.63
N LEU A 245 -3.33 -19.36 8.47
CA LEU A 245 -2.22 -19.37 9.43
C LEU A 245 -1.03 -18.58 8.87
N LEU A 246 -0.64 -17.52 9.58
CA LEU A 246 0.53 -16.70 9.26
C LEU A 246 1.61 -16.90 10.32
N VAL A 247 2.74 -17.48 9.91
CA VAL A 247 3.96 -17.50 10.73
C VAL A 247 4.71 -16.21 10.47
N LEU A 248 4.87 -15.39 11.51
CA LEU A 248 5.47 -14.05 11.47
C LEU A 248 6.86 -14.12 12.08
N HIS A 249 7.89 -13.83 11.28
CA HIS A 249 9.29 -13.95 11.70
C HIS A 249 10.04 -12.64 11.50
N ASP A 250 10.29 -11.95 12.60
CA ASP A 250 11.11 -10.75 12.69
C ASP A 250 11.62 -10.61 14.14
N PHE A 251 12.72 -9.92 14.39
CA PHE A 251 13.28 -9.71 15.73
C PHE A 251 13.38 -8.23 16.12
N ASP A 252 13.10 -7.32 15.19
CA ASP A 252 13.17 -5.88 15.39
C ASP A 252 12.00 -5.36 16.23
N THR A 253 12.22 -4.16 16.77
CA THR A 253 11.23 -3.34 17.44
C THR A 253 10.78 -2.22 16.50
N LEU A 254 9.52 -1.82 16.57
CA LEU A 254 8.99 -0.67 15.83
C LEU A 254 9.56 0.64 16.37
N VAL A 255 10.06 1.49 15.47
CA VAL A 255 10.56 2.84 15.75
C VAL A 255 9.66 3.89 15.10
N ALA A 256 9.73 5.15 15.54
CA ALA A 256 8.84 6.22 15.06
C ALA A 256 8.97 6.46 13.54
N ALA A 257 10.19 6.37 13.01
CA ALA A 257 10.46 6.49 11.58
C ALA A 257 9.72 5.46 10.71
N ASN A 258 9.29 4.32 11.29
CA ASN A 258 8.54 3.30 10.53
C ASN A 258 7.14 3.77 10.14
N ASP A 259 6.53 4.74 10.83
CA ASP A 259 5.20 5.28 10.49
C ASP A 259 5.18 5.83 9.05
N SER A 260 6.26 6.47 8.62
CA SER A 260 6.38 7.05 7.26
C SER A 260 6.57 6.04 6.13
N THR A 261 6.95 4.80 6.43
CA THR A 261 7.38 3.82 5.41
C THR A 261 6.62 2.50 5.43
N SER A 262 5.98 2.17 6.56
CA SER A 262 5.40 0.84 6.76
C SER A 262 3.87 0.95 6.90
N PRO A 263 3.08 0.28 6.04
CA PRO A 263 1.64 0.52 5.92
C PRO A 263 0.82 0.11 7.15
N LEU A 264 1.36 -0.75 8.03
CA LEU A 264 0.69 -1.21 9.24
C LEU A 264 1.22 -0.54 10.51
N THR A 265 2.27 0.27 10.40
CA THR A 265 2.83 1.01 11.53
C THR A 265 2.19 2.37 11.67
N ASN A 266 1.90 2.74 12.92
CA ASN A 266 1.55 4.09 13.33
C ASN A 266 2.21 4.42 14.68
N LYS A 267 2.18 5.70 15.08
CA LYS A 267 2.82 6.19 16.31
C LYS A 267 2.33 5.50 17.60
N LYS A 268 1.11 4.96 17.63
CA LYS A 268 0.53 4.31 18.82
C LYS A 268 1.16 2.95 19.15
N ILE A 269 1.83 2.32 18.19
CA ILE A 269 2.39 0.97 18.34
C ILE A 269 3.92 0.94 18.33
N VAL A 270 4.56 2.12 18.41
CA VAL A 270 6.01 2.26 18.57
C VAL A 270 6.49 1.54 19.85
N SER A 271 7.73 1.07 19.85
CA SER A 271 8.35 0.29 20.93
C SER A 271 7.83 -1.15 21.10
N ARG A 272 6.81 -1.55 20.34
CA ARG A 272 6.38 -2.96 20.28
C ARG A 272 7.27 -3.77 19.33
N LYS A 273 7.46 -5.06 19.63
CA LYS A 273 8.05 -6.00 18.67
C LYS A 273 7.20 -6.05 17.40
N LYS A 274 7.85 -6.00 16.23
CA LYS A 274 7.16 -6.01 14.93
C LYS A 274 6.23 -7.20 14.81
N THR A 275 6.72 -8.39 15.12
CA THR A 275 5.96 -9.65 15.14
C THR A 275 4.67 -9.56 15.96
N ARG A 276 4.70 -8.99 17.16
CA ARG A 276 3.53 -8.89 18.04
C ARG A 276 2.52 -7.87 17.53
N ALA A 277 3.00 -6.70 17.09
CA ALA A 277 2.14 -5.69 16.52
C ALA A 277 1.46 -6.17 15.22
N MET A 278 2.21 -6.88 14.36
CA MET A 278 1.66 -7.45 13.13
C MET A 278 0.75 -8.65 13.42
N ALA A 279 1.01 -9.41 14.49
CA ALA A 279 0.13 -10.49 14.91
C ALA A 279 -1.25 -9.95 15.30
N ASP A 280 -1.32 -8.93 16.17
CA ASP A 280 -2.58 -8.29 16.54
C ASP A 280 -3.35 -7.83 15.29
N TRP A 281 -2.66 -7.15 14.35
CA TRP A 281 -3.28 -6.67 13.11
C TRP A 281 -3.85 -7.81 12.24
N CYS A 282 -3.18 -8.97 12.21
CA CYS A 282 -3.66 -10.15 11.49
C CYS A 282 -4.86 -10.80 12.20
N GLU A 283 -4.79 -10.91 13.53
CA GLU A 283 -5.85 -11.50 14.36
C GLU A 283 -7.12 -10.64 14.36
N GLU A 284 -6.97 -9.32 14.22
CA GLU A 284 -8.10 -8.40 13.97
C GLU A 284 -8.87 -8.74 12.69
N ARG A 285 -8.22 -9.38 11.70
CA ARG A 285 -8.84 -9.84 10.45
C ARG A 285 -9.29 -11.30 10.52
N GLY A 286 -9.24 -11.90 11.70
CA GLY A 286 -9.64 -13.28 11.93
C GLY A 286 -8.58 -14.32 11.55
N PHE A 287 -7.37 -13.90 11.14
CA PHE A 287 -6.29 -14.83 10.86
C PHE A 287 -5.71 -15.40 12.16
N ARG A 288 -5.11 -16.59 12.05
CA ARG A 288 -4.31 -17.19 13.12
C ARG A 288 -2.84 -16.84 12.93
N THR A 289 -2.13 -16.58 14.02
CA THR A 289 -0.72 -16.23 13.95
C THR A 289 0.18 -17.18 14.73
N SER A 290 1.46 -17.19 14.38
CA SER A 290 2.53 -17.80 15.17
C SER A 290 3.77 -16.95 15.03
N ILE A 291 4.47 -16.68 16.13
CA ILE A 291 5.56 -15.70 16.16
C ILE A 291 6.93 -16.40 16.26
N VAL A 292 7.91 -15.89 15.52
CA VAL A 292 9.32 -16.28 15.60
C VAL A 292 10.18 -15.01 15.79
N GLU A 293 10.65 -14.78 17.01
CA GLU A 293 11.46 -13.60 17.40
C GLU A 293 12.96 -13.94 17.51
N ARG A 294 13.57 -14.34 16.40
CA ARG A 294 15.02 -14.61 16.33
C ARG A 294 15.61 -14.24 14.98
N PRO A 295 16.92 -14.07 14.84
CA PRO A 295 17.55 -13.93 13.53
C PRO A 295 17.29 -15.14 12.62
N PHE A 296 17.23 -14.87 11.31
CA PHE A 296 17.25 -15.93 10.30
C PHE A 296 18.62 -16.62 10.33
N ALA A 297 18.64 -17.96 10.38
CA ALA A 297 19.86 -18.74 10.55
C ALA A 297 19.86 -19.97 9.62
N PRO A 298 21.03 -20.49 9.19
CA PRO A 298 21.13 -21.60 8.23
C PRO A 298 20.46 -22.90 8.67
N ASN A 299 20.23 -23.10 9.97
CA ASN A 299 19.59 -24.29 10.52
C ASN A 299 18.05 -24.22 10.54
N LEU A 300 17.46 -23.17 9.98
CA LEU A 300 16.02 -22.95 9.97
C LEU A 300 15.34 -23.93 9.00
N ARG A 301 14.47 -24.79 9.55
CA ARG A 301 13.74 -25.81 8.78
C ARG A 301 12.28 -25.40 8.61
N LEU A 302 11.78 -25.53 7.38
CA LEU A 302 10.35 -25.47 7.10
C LEU A 302 9.66 -26.68 7.73
N ARG A 303 8.55 -26.45 8.43
CA ARG A 303 7.66 -27.55 8.85
C ARG A 303 6.87 -28.00 7.63
N ALA A 304 6.56 -29.30 7.55
CA ALA A 304 5.73 -29.87 6.47
C ALA A 304 4.34 -29.19 6.37
N THR A 305 3.87 -28.54 7.43
CA THR A 305 2.60 -27.81 7.47
C THR A 305 2.65 -26.43 6.81
N THR A 306 3.85 -25.87 6.55
CA THR A 306 4.02 -24.60 5.86
C THR A 306 3.90 -24.84 4.36
N ARG A 307 2.90 -24.22 3.71
CA ARG A 307 2.63 -24.41 2.27
C ARG A 307 3.44 -23.48 1.38
N ALA A 308 3.76 -22.28 1.86
CA ALA A 308 4.70 -21.37 1.19
C ALA A 308 5.41 -20.47 2.21
N SER A 309 6.60 -19.99 1.83
CA SER A 309 7.37 -19.00 2.58
C SER A 309 7.69 -17.79 1.70
N LEU A 310 7.49 -16.60 2.23
CA LEU A 310 7.81 -15.33 1.58
C LEU A 310 8.88 -14.62 2.41
N CYS A 311 10.00 -14.29 1.76
CA CYS A 311 11.08 -13.54 2.39
C CYS A 311 11.03 -12.09 1.92
N ALA A 312 10.79 -11.17 2.85
CA ALA A 312 10.73 -9.74 2.65
C ALA A 312 11.93 -9.06 3.35
N ALA A 313 13.15 -9.47 2.99
CA ALA A 313 14.39 -8.92 3.53
C ALA A 313 15.11 -8.05 2.49
N LEU A 314 15.46 -6.81 2.85
CA LEU A 314 16.22 -5.89 1.98
C LEU A 314 17.73 -6.16 1.97
N THR A 315 18.22 -6.94 2.93
CA THR A 315 19.64 -7.31 3.03
C THR A 315 19.74 -8.68 3.66
N MET A 316 19.74 -9.73 2.84
CA MET A 316 20.35 -11.00 3.26
C MET A 316 21.85 -10.90 2.94
N LYS A 317 22.67 -10.46 3.90
CA LYS A 317 24.11 -10.80 3.86
C LYS A 317 24.26 -12.28 4.25
N THR A 318 23.75 -13.17 3.41
CA THR A 318 24.17 -14.57 3.43
C THR A 318 25.46 -14.63 2.62
N HIS A 319 26.51 -15.19 3.20
CA HIS A 319 27.72 -15.51 2.45
C HIS A 319 27.31 -16.48 1.31
N GLY A 320 27.12 -15.96 0.10
CA GLY A 320 27.28 -16.70 -1.14
C GLY A 320 26.08 -17.46 -1.74
N GLN A 321 24.83 -17.32 -1.30
CA GLN A 321 23.70 -17.98 -2.00
C GLN A 321 22.43 -17.12 -2.01
N TYR A 322 22.05 -16.64 -3.21
CA TYR A 322 20.73 -16.07 -3.49
C TYR A 322 19.68 -17.20 -3.44
N LEU A 323 18.70 -17.08 -2.53
CA LEU A 323 17.55 -17.98 -2.48
C LEU A 323 16.63 -17.68 -3.67
N ARG A 324 16.59 -18.58 -4.65
CA ARG A 324 15.49 -18.64 -5.64
C ARG A 324 14.20 -18.99 -4.89
N MET A 325 13.15 -18.18 -5.09
CA MET A 325 11.78 -18.59 -4.80
C MET A 325 11.51 -19.91 -5.53
N SER A 326 11.37 -20.99 -4.76
CA SER A 326 10.92 -22.28 -5.26
C SER A 326 9.53 -22.51 -4.66
N ALA A 327 8.51 -22.48 -5.52
CA ALA A 327 7.24 -23.12 -5.20
C ALA A 327 7.53 -24.61 -5.05
N LEU A 328 7.24 -25.18 -3.88
CA LEU A 328 7.29 -26.63 -3.71
C LEU A 328 6.23 -27.24 -4.66
N PRO A 329 6.56 -28.28 -5.44
CA PRO A 329 5.55 -29.04 -6.18
C PRO A 329 4.55 -29.64 -5.18
N ARG A 330 3.30 -29.77 -5.63
CA ARG A 330 2.18 -30.37 -4.88
C ARG A 330 2.54 -31.74 -4.30
#